data_AF-A0AAE0GN55-F1
#
_entry.id   AF-A0AAE0GN55-F1
#
_cell.length_a   1.000
_cell.length_b   1.000
_cell.length_c   1.000
_cell.angle_alpha   90.00
_cell.angle_beta   90.00
_cell.angle_gamma   90.00
#
_symmetry.space_group_name_H-M   'P 1'
#
loop_
_entity.id
_entity.type
_entity.pdbx_description
1 polymer ?
#
loop_
_entity_poly.entity_id
_entity_poly.type
_entity_poly.pdbx_seq_one_letter_code
_entity_poly.pdbx_strand_id
1 'polypeptide(L)'
;MLDDGTRKSHSVAENTEFVSGFFKGIATKDSFAKLVKALYFVYFEMEKAFEETTDANVKALDYKELRRSKALEDDMAYYFGEDWKNVITPSAATEKYIDRIREVAKETPELLIAHQYTRYLGDLFGGQMMGGMATRSLELENGQGVKFYQFDEISSAKDFIEEWYTSLNSLEISPETKQAIVDEGNLVFRLNIDIFSELEGNAFGSFLRVAWASFKEKYLS
;
A
#
# COMPACT_ATOMS: atom_id res chain seq x y z
N MET A 1 21.66 5.12 -1.12
CA MET A 1 20.29 5.55 -1.44
C MET A 1 19.41 4.94 -0.36
N LEU A 2 18.80 5.78 0.48
CA LEU A 2 18.05 5.42 1.71
C LEU A 2 18.89 4.59 2.73
N ASP A 3 19.74 5.38 3.38
CA ASP A 3 20.76 5.18 4.42
C ASP A 3 21.23 3.80 4.92
N ASP A 4 22.55 3.66 4.75
CA ASP A 4 23.50 2.97 5.60
C ASP A 4 23.45 3.57 7.02
N GLY A 5 22.66 2.99 7.92
CA GLY A 5 22.57 3.57 9.27
C GLY A 5 21.46 3.03 10.16
N THR A 6 21.65 1.80 10.66
CA THR A 6 20.92 1.22 11.81
C THR A 6 19.46 0.82 11.53
N ARG A 7 19.08 -0.45 11.62
CA ARG A 7 19.29 -1.32 12.80
C ARG A 7 19.03 -0.60 14.14
N LYS A 8 18.08 0.34 14.17
CA LYS A 8 17.45 0.84 15.40
C LYS A 8 15.96 0.57 15.31
N SER A 9 15.62 -0.68 15.63
CA SER A 9 14.37 -1.06 16.29
C SER A 9 13.81 0.14 17.07
N HIS A 10 12.57 0.59 16.78
CA HIS A 10 11.64 1.24 17.73
C HIS A 10 10.48 2.05 17.10
N SER A 11 10.27 2.15 15.78
CA SER A 11 9.11 2.90 15.27
C SER A 11 7.75 2.17 15.41
N VAL A 12 7.76 0.84 15.60
CA VAL A 12 6.54 0.03 15.79
C VAL A 12 5.82 0.36 17.11
N ALA A 13 6.55 0.87 18.11
CA ALA A 13 6.00 1.26 19.40
C ALA A 13 5.56 2.75 19.45
N GLU A 14 6.10 3.61 18.58
CA GLU A 14 5.88 5.06 18.62
C GLU A 14 4.55 5.51 17.98
N ASN A 15 3.77 4.62 17.38
CA ASN A 15 2.48 4.98 16.78
C ASN A 15 1.32 4.12 17.28
N THR A 16 1.33 3.80 18.58
CA THR A 16 0.20 3.17 19.27
C THR A 16 -1.11 3.95 19.09
N GLU A 17 -1.07 5.27 18.96
CA GLU A 17 -2.26 6.09 18.63
C GLU A 17 -2.68 5.98 17.17
N PHE A 18 -1.74 5.84 16.22
CA PHE A 18 -2.05 5.60 14.80
C PHE A 18 -2.78 4.28 14.63
N VAL A 19 -2.19 3.23 15.20
CA VAL A 19 -2.71 1.87 15.17
C VAL A 19 -4.07 1.86 15.90
N SER A 20 -4.15 2.46 17.09
CA SER A 20 -5.42 2.56 17.83
C SER A 20 -6.51 3.34 17.08
N GLY A 21 -6.17 4.46 16.42
CA GLY A 21 -7.09 5.25 15.60
C GLY A 21 -7.57 4.49 14.37
N PHE A 22 -6.64 3.89 13.62
CA PHE A 22 -6.92 3.04 12.48
C PHE A 22 -7.88 1.92 12.87
N PHE A 23 -7.60 1.23 13.97
CA PHE A 23 -8.45 0.13 14.44
C PHE A 23 -9.80 0.60 14.98
N LYS A 24 -9.93 1.82 15.49
CA LYS A 24 -11.24 2.41 15.81
C LYS A 24 -12.06 2.67 14.55
N GLY A 25 -11.41 3.12 13.46
CA GLY A 25 -12.06 3.39 12.19
C GLY A 25 -12.48 2.15 11.40
N ILE A 26 -11.65 1.10 11.41
CA ILE A 26 -11.95 -0.20 10.79
C ILE A 26 -12.53 -1.23 11.77
N ALA A 27 -13.04 -0.78 12.92
CA ALA A 27 -13.54 -1.64 14.00
C ALA A 27 -14.73 -2.53 13.61
N THR A 28 -15.36 -2.26 12.47
CA THR A 28 -16.54 -3.00 12.00
C THR A 28 -16.23 -3.71 10.68
N LYS A 29 -16.94 -4.81 10.45
CA LYS A 29 -16.86 -5.58 9.20
C LYS A 29 -17.16 -4.70 7.98
N ASP A 30 -18.10 -3.76 8.09
CA ASP A 30 -18.47 -2.83 7.01
C ASP A 30 -17.35 -1.81 6.71
N SER A 31 -16.78 -1.19 7.75
CA SER A 31 -15.65 -0.25 7.59
C SER A 31 -14.44 -0.95 6.96
N PHE A 32 -14.13 -2.16 7.41
CA PHE A 32 -13.03 -2.93 6.85
C PHE A 32 -13.31 -3.40 5.41
N ALA A 33 -14.53 -3.82 5.10
CA ALA A 33 -14.94 -4.15 3.73
C ALA A 33 -14.76 -2.94 2.78
N LYS A 34 -15.07 -1.72 3.23
CA LYS A 34 -14.82 -0.50 2.45
C LYS A 34 -13.33 -0.25 2.20
N LEU A 35 -12.46 -0.52 3.18
CA LEU A 35 -11.01 -0.48 2.99
C LEU A 35 -10.56 -1.51 1.95
N VAL A 36 -11.00 -2.77 2.08
CA VAL A 36 -10.68 -3.84 1.12
C VAL A 36 -11.13 -3.46 -0.29
N LYS A 37 -12.31 -2.87 -0.44
CA LYS A 37 -12.79 -2.35 -1.73
C LYS A 37 -11.88 -1.27 -2.31
N ALA A 38 -11.46 -0.30 -1.50
CA ALA A 38 -10.56 0.75 -1.96
C ALA A 38 -9.19 0.17 -2.39
N LEU A 39 -8.65 -0.77 -1.60
CA LEU A 39 -7.43 -1.49 -1.94
C LEU A 39 -7.58 -2.28 -3.24
N TYR A 40 -8.68 -3.02 -3.43
CA TYR A 40 -8.94 -3.77 -4.65
C TYR A 40 -8.77 -2.90 -5.90
N PHE A 41 -9.46 -1.75 -5.96
CA PHE A 41 -9.39 -0.89 -7.14
C PHE A 41 -7.99 -0.30 -7.36
N VAL A 42 -7.31 0.12 -6.29
CA VAL A 42 -5.94 0.66 -6.38
C VAL A 42 -4.97 -0.40 -6.91
N TYR A 43 -4.97 -1.61 -6.32
CA TYR A 43 -4.05 -2.66 -6.74
C TYR A 43 -4.38 -3.18 -8.12
N PHE A 44 -5.66 -3.31 -8.47
CA PHE A 44 -6.06 -3.74 -9.80
C PHE A 44 -5.52 -2.80 -10.88
N GLU A 45 -5.69 -1.49 -10.72
CA GLU A 45 -5.19 -0.52 -11.70
C GLU A 45 -3.65 -0.47 -11.70
N MET A 46 -3.04 -0.48 -10.52
CA MET A 46 -1.58 -0.45 -10.37
C MET A 46 -0.92 -1.68 -11.01
N GLU A 47 -1.48 -2.87 -10.78
CA GLU A 47 -0.95 -4.13 -11.27
C GLU A 47 -1.16 -4.29 -12.78
N LYS A 48 -2.27 -3.79 -13.31
CA LYS A 48 -2.47 -3.65 -14.75
C LYS A 48 -1.41 -2.73 -15.37
N ALA A 49 -1.12 -1.58 -14.75
CA ALA A 49 -0.09 -0.67 -15.25
C ALA A 49 1.31 -1.33 -15.27
N PHE A 50 1.64 -2.17 -14.28
CA PHE A 50 2.90 -2.93 -14.28
C PHE A 50 2.95 -4.00 -15.37
N GLU A 51 1.83 -4.65 -15.70
CA GLU A 51 1.77 -5.60 -16.81
C GLU A 51 1.94 -4.92 -18.17
N GLU A 52 1.36 -3.72 -18.34
CA GLU A 52 1.33 -2.99 -19.60
C GLU A 52 2.58 -2.15 -19.87
N THR A 53 3.31 -1.74 -18.82
CA THR A 53 4.49 -0.87 -18.97
C THR A 53 5.59 -1.53 -19.81
N THR A 54 6.35 -0.71 -20.54
CA THR A 54 7.58 -1.13 -21.23
C THR A 54 8.84 -0.61 -20.53
N ASP A 55 8.69 0.14 -19.44
CA ASP A 55 9.81 0.69 -18.69
C ASP A 55 10.63 -0.42 -18.02
N ALA A 56 11.93 -0.46 -18.30
CA ALA A 56 12.82 -1.51 -17.83
C ALA A 56 13.09 -1.45 -16.32
N ASN A 57 13.12 -0.25 -15.75
CA ASN A 57 13.37 -0.03 -14.33
C ASN A 57 12.16 -0.47 -13.49
N VAL A 58 10.94 -0.18 -13.97
CA VAL A 58 9.70 -0.66 -13.35
C VAL A 58 9.62 -2.18 -13.39
N LYS A 59 9.93 -2.80 -14.55
CA LYS A 59 9.93 -4.27 -14.70
C LYS A 59 10.96 -4.96 -13.84
N ALA A 60 12.13 -4.34 -13.64
CA ALA A 60 13.17 -4.90 -12.78
C ALA A 60 12.74 -5.01 -11.31
N LEU A 61 11.70 -4.28 -10.90
CA LEU A 61 11.13 -4.31 -9.55
C LEU A 61 9.76 -5.01 -9.47
N ASP A 62 9.24 -5.52 -10.59
CA ASP A 62 7.94 -6.17 -10.66
C ASP A 62 8.02 -7.67 -10.30
N TYR A 63 7.98 -7.93 -8.99
CA TYR A 63 7.96 -9.29 -8.44
C TYR A 63 6.53 -9.83 -8.39
N LYS A 64 6.31 -11.03 -8.93
CA LYS A 64 4.97 -11.65 -8.98
C LYS A 64 4.45 -12.01 -7.59
N GLU A 65 5.35 -12.34 -6.69
CA GLU A 65 5.12 -12.68 -5.29
C GLU A 65 4.51 -11.52 -4.49
N LEU A 66 4.69 -10.28 -4.97
CA LEU A 66 4.09 -9.08 -4.39
C LEU A 66 2.65 -8.85 -4.85
N ARG A 67 2.21 -9.41 -5.98
CA ARG A 67 0.90 -9.11 -6.56
C ARG A 67 -0.25 -9.47 -5.61
N ARG A 68 -1.18 -8.55 -5.41
CA ARG A 68 -2.28 -8.65 -4.42
C ARG A 68 -3.66 -8.71 -5.05
N SER A 69 -3.83 -8.40 -6.35
CA SER A 69 -5.17 -8.34 -6.95
C SER A 69 -5.97 -9.62 -6.74
N LYS A 70 -5.37 -10.80 -6.94
CA LYS A 70 -6.05 -12.09 -6.71
C LYS A 70 -6.49 -12.30 -5.26
N ALA A 71 -5.61 -11.96 -4.31
CA ALA A 71 -5.93 -12.04 -2.89
C ALA A 71 -7.06 -11.07 -2.51
N LEU A 72 -7.07 -9.88 -3.12
CA LEU A 72 -8.14 -8.91 -2.96
C LEU A 72 -9.44 -9.37 -3.62
N GLU A 73 -9.41 -10.05 -4.76
CA GLU A 73 -10.62 -10.63 -5.37
C GLU A 73 -11.29 -11.65 -4.44
N ASP A 74 -10.49 -12.49 -3.77
CA ASP A 74 -10.97 -13.44 -2.76
C ASP A 74 -11.59 -12.72 -1.55
N ASP A 75 -10.93 -11.68 -1.04
CA ASP A 75 -11.45 -10.88 0.08
C ASP A 75 -12.71 -10.11 -0.33
N MET A 76 -12.79 -9.62 -1.57
CA MET A 76 -13.99 -8.96 -2.11
C MET A 76 -15.18 -9.92 -2.18
N ALA A 77 -14.96 -11.16 -2.63
CA ALA A 77 -16.00 -12.19 -2.62
C ALA A 77 -16.48 -12.50 -1.18
N TYR A 78 -15.57 -12.50 -0.21
CA TYR A 78 -15.92 -12.70 1.21
C TYR A 78 -16.80 -11.57 1.77
N TYR A 79 -16.49 -10.31 1.47
CA TYR A 79 -17.23 -9.17 2.04
C TYR A 79 -18.47 -8.77 1.26
N PHE A 80 -18.47 -8.90 -0.06
CA PHE A 80 -19.52 -8.39 -0.95
C PHE A 80 -20.28 -9.49 -1.71
N GLY A 81 -19.90 -10.76 -1.53
CA GLY A 81 -20.50 -11.92 -2.21
C GLY A 81 -19.94 -12.15 -3.62
N GLU A 82 -20.21 -13.30 -4.23
CA GLU A 82 -19.65 -13.72 -5.54
C GLU A 82 -19.88 -12.73 -6.69
N ASP A 83 -21.00 -11.97 -6.64
CA ASP A 83 -21.37 -11.00 -7.68
C ASP A 83 -20.80 -9.59 -7.43
N TRP A 84 -19.80 -9.48 -6.55
CA TRP A 84 -19.26 -8.19 -6.09
C TRP A 84 -18.85 -7.26 -7.24
N LYS A 85 -18.32 -7.80 -8.34
CA LYS A 85 -17.87 -7.03 -9.53
C LYS A 85 -18.97 -6.16 -10.13
N ASN A 86 -20.23 -6.55 -9.99
CA ASN A 86 -21.38 -5.82 -10.57
C ASN A 86 -21.98 -4.78 -9.62
N VAL A 87 -21.59 -4.76 -8.34
CA VAL A 87 -22.23 -3.94 -7.31
C VAL A 87 -21.28 -2.94 -6.65
N ILE A 88 -19.97 -3.07 -6.88
CA ILE A 88 -18.98 -2.15 -6.30
C ILE A 88 -18.67 -0.99 -7.23
N THR A 89 -18.45 0.17 -6.62
CA THR A 89 -17.82 1.33 -7.27
C THR A 89 -16.75 1.91 -6.36
N PRO A 90 -15.68 2.49 -6.92
CA PRO A 90 -14.69 3.21 -6.14
C PRO A 90 -15.33 4.44 -5.50
N SER A 91 -14.77 4.88 -4.38
CA SER A 91 -15.14 6.15 -3.75
C SER A 91 -14.40 7.32 -4.42
N ALA A 92 -14.70 8.55 -4.02
CA ALA A 92 -14.09 9.71 -4.66
C ALA A 92 -12.57 9.80 -4.40
N ALA A 93 -12.10 9.41 -3.20
CA ALA A 93 -10.67 9.36 -2.93
C ALA A 93 -9.98 8.20 -3.66
N THR A 94 -10.64 7.05 -3.76
CA THR A 94 -10.11 5.90 -4.52
C THR A 94 -9.99 6.24 -6.01
N GLU A 95 -11.01 6.87 -6.62
CA GLU A 95 -10.96 7.26 -8.04
C GLU A 95 -9.78 8.21 -8.32
N LYS A 96 -9.54 9.20 -7.45
CA LYS A 96 -8.38 10.09 -7.60
C LYS A 96 -7.05 9.33 -7.61
N TYR A 97 -6.94 8.27 -6.81
CA TYR A 97 -5.72 7.47 -6.78
C TYR A 97 -5.59 6.62 -8.05
N ILE A 98 -6.69 6.00 -8.50
CA ILE A 98 -6.74 5.27 -9.78
C ILE A 98 -6.34 6.21 -10.95
N ASP A 99 -6.89 7.42 -10.99
CA ASP A 99 -6.58 8.41 -12.01
C ASP A 99 -5.10 8.78 -12.01
N ARG A 100 -4.49 8.95 -10.83
CA ARG A 100 -3.05 9.21 -10.74
C ARG A 100 -2.22 8.05 -11.27
N ILE A 101 -2.60 6.80 -10.95
CA ILE A 101 -1.92 5.61 -11.48
C ILE A 101 -1.99 5.61 -13.01
N ARG A 102 -3.16 5.87 -13.59
CA ARG A 102 -3.36 5.93 -15.05
C ARG A 102 -2.54 7.04 -15.72
N GLU A 103 -2.51 8.22 -15.10
CA GLU A 103 -1.71 9.36 -15.56
C GLU A 103 -0.22 8.99 -15.59
N VAL A 104 0.30 8.49 -14.46
CA VAL A 104 1.70 8.06 -14.32
C VAL A 104 2.04 6.97 -15.31
N ALA A 105 1.22 5.93 -15.45
CA ALA A 105 1.44 4.83 -16.37
C ALA A 105 1.54 5.29 -17.84
N LYS A 106 0.79 6.33 -18.20
CA LYS A 106 0.75 6.86 -19.56
C LYS A 106 1.86 7.86 -19.86
N GLU A 107 2.18 8.73 -18.91
CA GLU A 107 3.00 9.92 -19.18
C GLU A 107 4.42 9.79 -18.63
N THR A 108 4.60 9.16 -17.47
CA THR A 108 5.87 9.06 -16.74
C THR A 108 5.98 7.69 -16.04
N PRO A 109 6.02 6.58 -16.80
CA PRO A 109 5.89 5.23 -16.24
C PRO A 109 6.96 4.89 -15.20
N GLU A 110 8.14 5.50 -15.26
CA GLU A 110 9.21 5.34 -14.25
C GLU A 110 8.76 5.71 -12.83
N LEU A 111 7.76 6.58 -12.68
CA LEU A 111 7.21 6.95 -11.37
C LEU A 111 6.34 5.84 -10.75
N LEU A 112 5.97 4.81 -11.50
CA LEU A 112 5.33 3.60 -10.98
C LEU A 112 6.16 2.91 -9.87
N ILE A 113 7.48 3.13 -9.85
CA ILE A 113 8.37 2.68 -8.77
C ILE A 113 7.92 3.24 -7.41
N ALA A 114 7.45 4.48 -7.37
CA ALA A 114 6.95 5.10 -6.13
C ALA A 114 5.70 4.40 -5.61
N HIS A 115 4.79 3.98 -6.49
CA HIS A 115 3.59 3.25 -6.13
C HIS A 115 3.92 1.85 -5.58
N GLN A 116 4.82 1.13 -6.24
CA GLN A 116 5.34 -0.17 -5.77
C GLN A 116 5.95 -0.04 -4.38
N TYR A 117 6.85 0.92 -4.21
CA TYR A 117 7.51 1.20 -2.95
C TYR A 117 6.51 1.46 -1.83
N THR A 118 5.62 2.45 -2.01
CA THR A 118 4.72 2.87 -0.93
C THR A 118 3.71 1.78 -0.57
N ARG A 119 3.22 1.01 -1.56
CA ARG A 119 2.21 -0.03 -1.33
C ARG A 119 2.83 -1.34 -0.87
N TYR A 120 3.61 -2.01 -1.70
CA TYR A 120 4.10 -3.36 -1.41
C TYR A 120 5.03 -3.43 -0.20
N LEU A 121 5.97 -2.48 -0.06
CA LEU A 121 6.88 -2.51 1.07
C LEU A 121 6.12 -2.18 2.35
N GLY A 122 5.15 -1.26 2.29
CA GLY A 122 4.25 -0.98 3.41
C GLY A 122 3.48 -2.22 3.87
N ASP A 123 2.98 -3.01 2.93
CA ASP A 123 2.29 -4.27 3.23
C ASP A 123 3.23 -5.33 3.80
N LEU A 124 4.49 -5.41 3.36
CA LEU A 124 5.46 -6.34 3.92
C LEU A 124 5.94 -5.93 5.32
N PHE A 125 6.08 -4.63 5.59
CA PHE A 125 6.49 -4.13 6.90
C PHE A 125 5.40 -4.30 7.96
N GLY A 126 4.16 -3.95 7.62
CA GLY A 126 3.05 -3.87 8.58
C GLY A 126 1.93 -4.88 8.36
N GLY A 127 1.79 -5.45 7.16
CA GLY A 127 0.61 -6.20 6.75
C GLY A 127 0.32 -7.42 7.62
N GLN A 128 1.35 -8.15 8.07
CA GLN A 128 1.17 -9.29 8.98
C GLN A 128 0.55 -8.85 10.32
N MET A 129 0.98 -7.71 10.86
CA MET A 129 0.41 -7.15 12.08
C MET A 129 -1.04 -6.71 11.84
N MET A 130 -1.28 -5.99 10.74
CA MET A 130 -2.60 -5.46 10.39
C MET A 130 -3.61 -6.59 10.15
N GLY A 131 -3.23 -7.60 9.37
CA GLY A 131 -4.03 -8.79 9.12
C GLY A 131 -4.35 -9.53 10.42
N GLY A 132 -3.34 -9.80 11.27
CA GLY A 132 -3.56 -10.46 12.55
C GLY A 132 -4.46 -9.69 13.51
N MET A 133 -4.38 -8.35 13.51
CA MET A 133 -5.29 -7.51 14.28
C MET A 133 -6.70 -7.52 13.70
N ALA A 134 -6.87 -7.39 12.38
CA ALA A 134 -8.17 -7.48 11.72
C ALA A 134 -8.86 -8.83 11.96
N THR A 135 -8.12 -9.94 11.87
CA THR A 135 -8.62 -11.28 12.20
C THR A 135 -9.20 -11.34 13.61
N ARG A 136 -8.50 -10.78 14.59
CA ARG A 136 -8.96 -10.77 15.99
C ARG A 136 -10.16 -9.84 16.20
N SER A 137 -10.11 -8.63 15.66
CA SER A 137 -11.16 -7.62 15.87
C SER A 137 -12.47 -7.95 15.17
N LEU A 138 -12.40 -8.64 14.03
CA LEU A 138 -13.57 -8.99 13.20
C LEU A 138 -13.96 -10.47 13.33
N GLU A 139 -13.31 -11.21 14.23
CA GLU A 139 -13.55 -12.64 14.49
C GLU A 139 -13.50 -13.48 13.20
N LEU A 140 -12.50 -13.21 12.34
CA LEU A 140 -12.34 -13.90 11.06
C LEU A 140 -11.72 -15.28 11.26
N GLU A 141 -12.22 -16.26 10.51
CA GLU A 141 -11.73 -17.64 10.58
C GLU A 141 -10.98 -18.03 9.30
N ASN A 142 -10.05 -18.98 9.43
CA ASN A 142 -9.36 -19.62 8.30
C ASN A 142 -8.69 -18.65 7.31
N GLY A 143 -8.30 -17.46 7.76
CA GLY A 143 -7.66 -16.44 6.93
C GLY A 143 -8.58 -15.78 5.88
N GLN A 144 -9.89 -16.00 5.95
CA GLN A 144 -10.85 -15.37 5.03
C GLN A 144 -11.03 -13.89 5.34
N GLY A 145 -11.12 -13.05 4.30
CA GLY A 145 -11.30 -11.60 4.42
C GLY A 145 -10.01 -10.84 4.72
N VAL A 146 -8.86 -11.52 4.87
CA VAL A 146 -7.56 -10.89 5.11
C VAL A 146 -6.46 -11.50 4.24
N LYS A 147 -6.82 -12.13 3.11
CA LYS A 147 -5.84 -12.73 2.19
C LYS A 147 -4.90 -11.70 1.60
N PHE A 148 -5.35 -10.45 1.43
CA PHE A 148 -4.50 -9.33 1.03
C PHE A 148 -3.18 -9.25 1.83
N TYR A 149 -3.24 -9.52 3.13
CA TYR A 149 -2.10 -9.46 4.04
C TYR A 149 -1.25 -10.73 4.08
N GLN A 150 -1.62 -11.78 3.33
CA GLN A 150 -0.92 -13.07 3.31
C GLN A 150 0.00 -13.17 2.09
N PHE A 151 1.31 -13.27 2.32
CA PHE A 151 2.32 -13.37 1.27
C PHE A 151 2.91 -14.79 1.25
N ASP A 152 2.13 -15.76 0.78
CA ASP A 152 2.48 -17.18 0.85
C ASP A 152 3.76 -17.55 0.05
N GLU A 153 4.08 -16.77 -0.98
CA GLU A 153 5.26 -16.95 -1.82
C GLU A 153 6.52 -16.26 -1.23
N ILE A 154 6.38 -15.49 -0.14
CA ILE A 154 7.47 -14.76 0.51
C ILE A 154 7.73 -15.35 1.90
N SER A 155 8.78 -16.16 2.01
CA SER A 155 9.14 -16.84 3.27
C SER A 155 9.68 -15.91 4.35
N SER A 156 10.33 -14.81 3.96
CA SER A 156 10.92 -13.83 4.86
C SER A 156 10.72 -12.42 4.30
N ALA A 157 9.78 -11.68 4.88
CA ALA A 157 9.52 -10.28 4.49
C ALA A 157 10.79 -9.43 4.62
N LYS A 158 11.59 -9.67 5.67
CA LYS A 158 12.85 -8.94 5.90
C LYS A 158 13.83 -9.14 4.73
N ASP A 159 14.09 -10.39 4.36
CA ASP A 159 15.11 -10.70 3.35
C ASP A 159 14.63 -10.26 1.96
N PHE A 160 13.32 -10.40 1.69
CA PHE A 160 12.72 -9.90 0.45
C PHE A 160 12.82 -8.37 0.33
N ILE A 161 12.62 -7.63 1.43
CA ILE A 161 12.80 -6.17 1.45
C ILE A 161 14.26 -5.80 1.17
N GLU A 162 15.22 -6.51 1.78
CA GLU A 162 16.66 -6.30 1.53
C GLU A 162 17.04 -6.56 0.05
N GLU A 163 16.48 -7.61 -0.55
CA GLU A 163 16.64 -7.90 -1.98
C GLU A 163 16.01 -6.81 -2.85
N TRP A 164 14.78 -6.40 -2.56
CA TRP A 164 14.07 -5.37 -3.31
C TRP A 164 14.84 -4.04 -3.31
N TYR A 165 15.41 -3.64 -2.17
CA TYR A 165 16.28 -2.45 -2.09
C TYR A 165 17.59 -2.63 -2.85
N THR A 166 18.16 -3.84 -2.87
CA THR A 166 19.35 -4.15 -3.67
C THR A 166 19.05 -3.95 -5.16
N SER A 167 17.91 -4.44 -5.63
CA SER A 167 17.43 -4.22 -7.01
C SER A 167 17.21 -2.74 -7.29
N LEU A 168 16.49 -2.01 -6.42
CA LEU A 168 16.25 -0.57 -6.58
C LEU A 168 17.56 0.22 -6.69
N ASN A 169 18.55 -0.09 -5.85
CA ASN A 169 19.85 0.58 -5.83
C ASN A 169 20.72 0.24 -7.05
N SER A 170 20.43 -0.85 -7.75
CA SER A 170 21.11 -1.25 -8.98
C SER A 170 20.57 -0.54 -10.23
N LEU A 171 19.41 0.11 -10.14
CA LEU A 171 18.77 0.75 -11.29
C LEU A 171 19.55 1.99 -11.76
N GLU A 172 19.70 2.11 -13.08
CA GLU A 172 20.28 3.28 -13.72
C GLU A 172 19.21 4.39 -13.82
N ILE A 173 19.08 5.16 -12.74
CA ILE A 173 18.11 6.25 -12.62
C ILE A 173 18.86 7.57 -12.44
N SER A 174 18.51 8.58 -13.24
CA SER A 174 19.12 9.92 -13.12
C SER A 174 18.75 10.57 -11.78
N PRO A 175 19.57 11.52 -11.27
CA PRO A 175 19.23 12.28 -10.07
C PRO A 175 17.86 12.97 -10.14
N GLU A 176 17.49 13.49 -11.31
CA GLU A 176 16.20 14.15 -11.54
C GLU A 176 15.04 13.16 -11.42
N THR A 177 15.15 11.99 -12.05
CA THR A 177 14.13 10.93 -11.94
C THR A 177 14.04 10.39 -10.52
N LYS A 178 15.16 10.25 -9.79
CA LYS A 178 15.14 9.87 -8.37
C LYS A 178 14.33 10.85 -7.54
N GLN A 179 14.53 12.14 -7.75
CA GLN A 179 13.76 13.16 -7.04
C GLN A 179 12.27 13.09 -7.41
N ALA A 180 11.95 12.88 -8.69
CA ALA A 180 10.56 12.73 -9.13
C ALA A 180 9.88 11.49 -8.52
N ILE A 181 10.59 10.37 -8.37
CA ILE A 181 10.08 9.18 -7.66
C ILE A 181 9.80 9.48 -6.19
N VAL A 182 10.68 10.23 -5.51
CA VAL A 182 10.45 10.64 -4.11
C VAL A 182 9.23 11.55 -4.00
N ASP A 183 9.09 12.52 -4.91
CA ASP A 183 7.95 13.44 -4.92
C ASP A 183 6.63 12.71 -5.23
N GLU A 184 6.66 11.73 -6.13
CA GLU A 184 5.52 10.84 -6.38
C GLU A 184 5.18 10.00 -5.16
N GLY A 185 6.18 9.44 -4.47
CA GLY A 185 5.98 8.69 -3.23
C GLY A 185 5.23 9.53 -2.20
N ASN A 186 5.64 10.80 -2.03
CA ASN A 186 4.97 11.75 -1.14
C ASN A 186 3.50 12.02 -1.57
N LEU A 187 3.21 12.04 -2.87
CA LEU A 187 1.84 12.14 -3.39
C LEU A 187 1.04 10.87 -3.12
N VAL A 188 1.61 9.70 -3.38
CA VAL A 188 0.99 8.40 -3.10
C VAL A 188 0.62 8.27 -1.62
N PHE A 189 1.50 8.67 -0.70
CA PHE A 189 1.15 8.71 0.73
C PHE A 189 -0.07 9.60 1.00
N ARG A 190 -0.14 10.81 0.43
CA ARG A 190 -1.31 11.68 0.58
C ARG A 190 -2.60 11.06 0.02
N LEU A 191 -2.53 10.41 -1.14
CA LEU A 191 -3.69 9.71 -1.73
C LEU A 191 -4.19 8.58 -0.82
N ASN A 192 -3.29 7.83 -0.18
CA ASN A 192 -3.66 6.82 0.82
C ASN A 192 -4.34 7.46 2.05
N ILE A 193 -3.81 8.59 2.54
CA ILE A 193 -4.42 9.34 3.65
C ILE A 193 -5.84 9.81 3.31
N ASP A 194 -6.05 10.29 2.09
CA ASP A 194 -7.36 10.74 1.64
C ASP A 194 -8.37 9.58 1.60
N ILE A 195 -7.96 8.39 1.17
CA ILE A 195 -8.78 7.17 1.26
C ILE A 195 -9.17 6.88 2.72
N PHE A 196 -8.21 6.85 3.63
CA PHE A 196 -8.50 6.61 5.05
C PHE A 196 -9.42 7.67 5.67
N SER A 197 -9.24 8.92 5.27
CA SER A 197 -10.07 10.03 5.74
C SER A 197 -11.54 9.89 5.30
N GLU A 198 -11.78 9.34 4.10
CA GLU A 198 -13.12 9.06 3.60
C GLU A 198 -13.78 7.89 4.34
N LEU A 199 -13.00 6.90 4.76
CA LEU A 199 -13.48 5.74 5.51
C LEU A 199 -13.91 6.07 6.94
N GLU A 200 -13.22 7.02 7.60
CA GLU A 200 -13.40 7.30 9.04
C GLU A 200 -14.08 8.65 9.36
N GLY A 201 -14.19 9.54 8.37
CA GLY A 201 -14.50 10.94 8.62
C GLY A 201 -13.30 11.74 9.16
N ASN A 202 -13.40 13.08 9.10
CA ASN A 202 -12.31 14.07 9.14
C ASN A 202 -11.24 13.97 10.27
N ALA A 203 -11.46 13.23 11.36
CA ALA A 203 -10.57 13.25 12.53
C ALA A 203 -9.25 12.46 12.31
N PHE A 204 -9.27 11.38 11.54
CA PHE A 204 -8.11 10.49 11.36
C PHE A 204 -7.12 10.99 10.29
N GLY A 205 -7.61 11.68 9.26
CA GLY A 205 -6.77 12.29 8.23
C GLY A 205 -5.76 13.32 8.76
N SER A 206 -6.12 14.01 9.86
CA SER A 206 -5.24 14.97 10.52
C SER A 206 -4.08 14.27 11.25
N PHE A 207 -4.35 13.13 11.88
CA PHE A 207 -3.34 12.33 12.58
C PHE A 207 -2.32 11.72 11.60
N LEU A 208 -2.81 11.18 10.48
CA LEU A 208 -1.99 10.60 9.42
C LEU A 208 -1.03 11.61 8.77
N ARG A 209 -1.47 12.86 8.58
CA ARG A 209 -0.62 13.94 8.08
C ARG A 209 0.51 14.29 9.04
N VAL A 210 0.28 14.20 10.35
CA VAL A 210 1.30 14.44 11.39
C VAL A 210 2.32 13.31 11.41
N ALA A 211 1.87 12.04 11.41
CA ALA A 211 2.77 10.89 11.36
C ALA A 211 3.64 10.89 10.08
N TRP A 212 3.07 11.32 8.96
CA TRP A 212 3.78 11.50 7.69
C TRP A 212 4.83 12.63 7.74
N ALA A 213 4.51 13.77 8.34
CA ALA A 213 5.48 14.86 8.53
C ALA A 213 6.69 14.38 9.34
N SER A 214 6.47 13.59 10.40
CA SER A 214 7.54 13.00 11.21
C SER A 214 8.35 11.92 10.46
N PHE A 215 7.72 11.14 9.57
CA PHE A 215 8.45 10.20 8.70
C PHE A 215 9.34 10.93 7.69
N LYS A 216 8.80 11.98 7.04
CA LYS A 216 9.54 12.79 6.08
C LYS A 216 10.77 13.45 6.72
N GLU A 217 10.64 13.98 7.93
CA GLU A 217 11.74 14.59 8.70
C GLU A 217 12.80 13.58 9.16
N LYS A 218 12.47 12.28 9.19
CA LYS A 218 13.37 11.24 9.71
C LYS A 218 14.08 10.44 8.61
N TYR A 219 13.51 10.37 7.42
CA TYR A 219 13.98 9.47 6.35
C TYR A 219 14.12 10.12 4.97
N LEU A 220 13.62 11.35 4.78
CA LEU A 220 13.61 12.05 3.49
C LEU A 220 14.23 13.46 3.56
N SER A 221 14.81 13.85 4.70
CA SER A 221 15.64 15.04 4.88
C SER A 221 17.11 14.65 5.04
#